data_AF-A0A2V3A0S1-F1
#
_entry.id   AF-A0A2V3A0S1-F1
#
_cell.length_a   1.000
_cell.length_b   1.000
_cell.length_c   1.000
_cell.angle_alpha   90.00
_cell.angle_beta   90.00
_cell.angle_gamma   90.00
#
_symmetry.space_group_name_H-M   'P 1'
#
loop_
_entity.id
_entity.type
_entity.pdbx_description
1 polymer ?
#
loop_
_entity_poly.entity_id
_entity_poly.type
_entity_poly.pdbx_seq_one_letter_code
_entity_poly.pdbx_strand_id
1 'polypeptide(L)' 'MFKRKRYTAKEFRAMSVIYFIISGFLLIGIIPAFIFEGLEKTMLFPFILMLTSLITGILYRIRGHRVESN' A
#
# COMPACT_ATOMS: atom_id res chain seq x y z
N MET A 1 26.87 -5.28 -10.68
CA MET A 1 26.22 -4.02 -11.11
C MET A 1 24.74 -4.31 -11.37
N PHE A 2 23.85 -4.07 -10.41
CA PHE A 2 22.41 -4.31 -10.60
C PHE A 2 21.85 -3.24 -11.55
N LYS A 3 21.58 -3.61 -12.80
CA LYS A 3 20.86 -2.74 -13.75
C LYS A 3 19.47 -2.46 -13.16
N ARG A 4 19.25 -1.24 -12.65
CA ARG A 4 17.94 -0.83 -12.14
C ARG A 4 16.94 -0.88 -13.30
N LYS A 5 15.93 -1.75 -13.20
CA LYS A 5 14.82 -1.80 -14.15
C LYS A 5 14.13 -0.44 -14.13
N ARG A 6 14.09 0.27 -15.25
CA ARG A 6 13.31 1.52 -15.38
C ARG A 6 11.86 1.10 -15.55
N TYR A 7 11.06 1.35 -14.52
CA TYR A 7 9.62 1.14 -14.59
C TYR A 7 8.98 2.29 -15.37
N THR A 8 7.97 1.96 -16.16
CA THR A 8 7.13 2.93 -16.88
C THR A 8 6.11 3.57 -15.94
N ALA A 9 5.59 4.76 -16.27
CA ALA A 9 4.52 5.41 -15.49
C ALA A 9 3.29 4.50 -15.30
N LYS A 10 2.94 3.70 -16.32
CA LYS A 10 1.87 2.70 -16.25
C LYS A 10 2.13 1.61 -15.21
N GLU A 11 3.36 1.09 -15.12
CA GLU A 11 3.74 0.09 -14.11
C GLU A 11 3.72 0.68 -12.69
N PHE A 12 4.20 1.91 -12.50
CA PHE A 12 4.10 2.61 -11.21
C PHE A 12 2.64 2.77 -10.77
N ARG A 13 1.75 3.14 -11.70
CA ARG A 13 0.32 3.26 -11.43
C ARG A 13 -0.31 1.92 -11.07
N ALA A 14 -0.03 0.86 -11.82
CA ALA A 14 -0.52 -0.49 -11.51
C ALA A 14 -0.06 -0.96 -10.12
N MET A 15 1.23 -0.78 -9.80
CA MET A 15 1.76 -1.09 -8.47
C MET A 15 1.05 -0.31 -7.37
N SER A 16 0.86 1.01 -7.55
CA SER A 16 0.16 1.83 -6.55
C SER A 16 -1.25 1.32 -6.25
N VAL A 17 -1.99 0.91 -7.29
CA VAL A 17 -3.35 0.37 -7.16
C VAL A 17 -3.34 -0.96 -6.40
N ILE A 18 -2.39 -1.85 -6.69
CA ILE A 18 -2.26 -3.13 -5.97
C ILE A 18 -2.05 -2.88 -4.47
N TYR A 19 -1.15 -1.98 -4.10
CA TYR A 19 -0.90 -1.64 -2.70
C TYR A 19 -2.12 -1.00 -2.02
N PHE A 20 -2.90 -0.18 -2.73
CA PHE A 20 -4.15 0.36 -2.20
C PHE A 20 -5.24 -0.71 -2.01
N ILE A 21 -5.34 -1.68 -2.93
CA ILE A 21 -6.29 -2.80 -2.78
C ILE A 21 -5.92 -3.63 -1.54
N ILE A 22 -4.64 -3.96 -1.37
CA ILE A 22 -4.16 -4.69 -0.19
C ILE A 22 -4.48 -3.92 1.09
N SER A 23 -4.16 -2.61 1.13
CA SER A 23 -4.47 -1.76 2.28
C SER A 23 -5.98 -1.69 2.55
N GLY A 24 -6.81 -1.56 1.51
CA GLY A 24 -8.26 -1.49 1.65
C GLY A 24 -8.84 -2.81 2.17
N PHE A 25 -8.34 -3.95 1.71
CA PHE A 25 -8.77 -5.26 2.19
C PHE A 25 -8.41 -5.47 3.66
N LEU A 26 -7.20 -5.08 4.07
CA LEU A 26 -6.78 -5.13 5.46
C LEU A 26 -7.62 -4.21 6.35
N LEU A 27 -7.95 -3.00 5.86
CA LEU A 27 -8.82 -2.07 6.58
C LEU A 27 -10.20 -2.67 6.86
N ILE A 28 -10.82 -3.31 5.84
CA ILE A 28 -12.11 -3.98 5.98
C ILE A 28 -12.05 -5.14 6.98
N GLY A 29 -10.92 -5.84 7.08
CA GLY A 29 -10.75 -6.90 8.09
C GLY A 29 -10.53 -6.37 9.51
N ILE A 30 -9.77 -5.27 9.65
CA ILE A 30 -9.41 -4.70 10.95
C ILE A 30 -10.59 -3.96 11.60
N ILE A 31 -11.40 -3.23 10.83
CA ILE A 31 -12.51 -2.43 11.39
C ILE A 31 -13.52 -3.30 12.19
N PRO A 32 -14.05 -4.41 11.65
CA PRO A 32 -14.93 -5.30 12.40
C PRO A 32 -14.23 -5.91 13.61
N ALA A 33 -13.01 -6.40 13.45
CA ALA A 33 -12.25 -6.99 14.54
C ALA A 33 -12.08 -6.00 15.71
N PHE A 34 -11.73 -4.75 15.39
CA PHE A 34 -11.62 -3.67 16.37
C PHE A 34 -12.96 -3.36 17.07
N ILE A 35 -14.08 -3.41 16.34
CA ILE A 35 -15.43 -3.17 16.90
C ILE A 35 -15.86 -4.30 17.85
N PHE A 36 -15.55 -5.56 17.52
CA PHE A 36 -16.02 -6.72 18.29
C PHE A 36 -15.09 -7.10 19.46
N GLU A 37 -13.77 -7.06 19.27
CA GLU A 37 -12.78 -7.57 20.23
C GLU A 37 -11.96 -6.45 20.90
N GLY A 38 -12.02 -5.21 20.36
CA GLY A 38 -11.22 -4.09 20.84
C GLY A 38 -9.78 -4.11 20.31
N LEU A 39 -8.92 -3.24 20.87
CA LEU A 39 -7.53 -3.09 20.42
C LEU A 39 -6.63 -4.17 21.05
N GLU A 40 -6.62 -5.35 20.45
CA GLU A 40 -5.70 -6.41 20.87
C GLU A 40 -4.30 -6.25 20.24
N LYS A 41 -3.26 -6.69 20.97
CA LYS A 41 -1.86 -6.64 20.50
C LYS A 41 -1.64 -7.46 19.23
N THR A 42 -2.46 -8.45 18.97
CA THR A 42 -2.47 -9.28 17.74
C THR A 42 -2.87 -8.45 16.51
N MET A 43 -3.65 -7.38 16.67
CA MET A 43 -4.09 -6.49 15.59
C MET A 43 -3.05 -5.45 15.18
N LEU A 44 -2.00 -5.24 15.98
CA LEU A 44 -0.90 -4.32 15.64
C LEU A 44 -0.20 -4.74 14.34
N PHE A 45 0.02 -6.04 14.14
CA PHE A 45 0.69 -6.56 12.95
C PHE A 45 -0.09 -6.26 11.65
N PRO A 46 -1.38 -6.65 11.50
CA PRO A 46 -2.15 -6.32 10.31
C PRO A 46 -2.33 -4.80 10.14
N PHE A 47 -2.40 -4.03 11.23
CA PHE A 47 -2.47 -2.58 11.15
C PHE A 47 -1.19 -1.94 10.60
N ILE A 48 -0.01 -2.41 11.02
CA ILE A 48 1.29 -1.97 10.46
C ILE A 48 1.39 -2.36 8.99
N LEU A 49 0.98 -3.56 8.60
CA LEU A 49 0.94 -3.99 7.19
C LEU A 49 0.01 -3.13 6.35
N MET A 50 -1.16 -2.76 6.89
CA MET A 50 -2.09 -1.85 6.24
C MET A 50 -1.45 -0.47 6.03
N LEU A 51 -0.83 0.11 7.06
CA LEU A 51 -0.19 1.42 6.94
C LEU A 51 1.00 1.40 5.98
N THR A 52 1.86 0.38 6.06
CA THR A 52 3.02 0.26 5.17
C THR A 52 2.61 0.07 3.72
N SER A 53 1.58 -0.74 3.43
CA SER A 53 1.02 -0.89 2.08
C SER A 53 0.40 0.41 1.58
N LEU A 54 -0.36 1.14 2.41
CA LEU A 54 -0.91 2.45 2.07
C LEU A 54 0.18 3.46 1.69
N ILE A 55 1.21 3.61 2.53
CA ILE A 55 2.34 4.51 2.28
C ILE A 55 3.06 4.12 1.00
N THR A 56 3.29 2.81 0.80
CA THR A 56 3.94 2.29 -0.40
C THR A 56 3.12 2.61 -1.65
N GLY A 57 1.80 2.44 -1.61
CA GLY A 57 0.89 2.83 -2.69
C GLY A 57 0.99 4.31 -3.04
N ILE A 58 1.02 5.20 -2.04
CA ILE A 58 1.21 6.64 -2.23
C ILE A 58 2.55 6.93 -2.91
N LEU A 59 3.65 6.32 -2.44
CA LEU A 59 4.98 6.52 -3.02
C LEU A 59 5.05 6.09 -4.49
N TYR A 60 4.46 4.94 -4.85
CA TYR A 60 4.38 4.48 -6.24
C TYR A 60 3.54 5.44 -7.09
N ARG A 61 2.45 5.98 -6.56
CA ARG A 61 1.61 6.97 -7.27
C ARG A 61 2.34 8.28 -7.52
N ILE A 62 3.03 8.81 -6.51
CA ILE A 62 3.84 10.04 -6.64
C ILE A 62 4.98 9.84 -7.65
N ARG A 63 5.69 8.70 -7.57
CA ARG A 63 6.75 8.37 -8.55
C ARG A 63 6.19 8.22 -9.96
N GLY A 64 5.04 7.57 -10.13
CA GLY A 64 4.37 7.44 -11.42
C GLY A 64 4.11 8.79 -12.07
N HIS A 65 3.54 9.74 -11.32
CA HIS A 65 3.29 11.10 -11.81
C HIS A 65 4.58 11.85 -12.19
N ARG A 66 5.67 11.69 -11.44
CA ARG A 66 6.97 12.31 -11.80
C ARG A 66 7.58 11.74 -13.07
N VAL A 67 7.35 10.45 -13.35
CA VAL A 67 7.84 9.80 -14.58
C VAL A 67 6.96 10.15 -15.79
N GLU A 68 5.67 10.42 -15.58
CA GLU A 68 4.76 10.88 -16.64
C GLU A 68 5.00 12.35 -17.02
N SER A 69 5.50 13.16 -16.08
CA SER A 69 5.79 14.60 -16.28
C SER A 69 7.17 14.90 -16.87
N ASN A 70 8.05 13.91 -17.02
CA ASN A 70 9.40 14.03 -17.59
C ASN A 70 9.47 13.35 -18.95
#